data_AF-A0A972VI80-F1
#
_entry.id   AF-A0A972VI80-F1
#
_cell.length_a   1.000
_cell.length_b   1.000
_cell.length_c   1.000
_cell.angle_alpha   90.00
_cell.angle_beta   90.00
_cell.angle_gamma   90.00
#
_symmetry.space_group_name_H-M   'P 1'
#
loop_
_entity.id
_entity.type
_entity.pdbx_description
1 polymer ?
#
loop_
_entity_poly.entity_id
_entity_poly.type
_entity_poly.pdbx_seq_one_letter_code
_entity_poly.pdbx_strand_id
1 'polypeptide(L)'
;MHLLRTLNEEFAARLTRWLGVFILAFVTGGAGLWAGNVPVETYPIYDQSNSMRQYLNRVAEELTHTSLADIQTLDQWQQARPERYAQYIEMMSLGDVPVTGPRPPLNVKVVGTLQKSGYRIEKTLYESLPQLYVPANLYIPDGIEKPVPAILYVCGHSRTQKVHYQAHARRFAELGFVCLIIETIQWGEVLGDHWGCYARGWFHWYSRGYTPGGVELWNGMRGLDLLCARPEV
;
A
#
# COMPACT_ATOMS: atom_id res chain seq x y z
N MET A 1 28.79 70.78 -10.99
CA MET A 1 28.60 70.72 -9.52
C MET A 1 27.33 71.46 -9.07
N HIS A 2 26.20 71.23 -9.77
CA HIS A 2 24.88 71.80 -9.43
C HIS A 2 23.72 70.80 -9.60
N LEU A 3 23.95 69.63 -10.22
CA LEU A 3 22.95 68.56 -10.38
C LEU A 3 22.92 67.51 -9.26
N LEU A 4 23.90 67.51 -8.33
CA LEU A 4 23.99 66.54 -7.24
C LEU A 4 23.48 67.06 -5.89
N ARG A 5 23.07 68.34 -5.80
CA ARG A 5 22.45 68.90 -4.58
C ARG A 5 20.92 68.79 -4.59
N THR A 6 20.28 68.80 -5.75
CA THR A 6 18.81 68.72 -5.88
C THR A 6 18.24 67.32 -5.64
N LEU A 7 19.04 66.26 -5.83
CA LEU A 7 18.60 64.87 -5.59
C LEU A 7 18.55 64.48 -4.10
N ASN A 8 19.16 65.26 -3.20
CA ASN A 8 19.26 64.90 -1.78
C ASN A 8 18.12 65.49 -0.93
N GLU A 9 17.50 66.60 -1.35
CA GLU A 9 16.41 67.23 -0.60
C GLU A 9 15.04 66.57 -0.87
N GLU A 10 14.78 66.08 -2.09
CA GLU A 10 13.55 65.33 -2.39
C GLU A 10 13.50 63.95 -1.72
N PHE A 11 14.65 63.30 -1.52
CA PHE A 11 14.73 61.97 -0.90
C PHE A 11 14.49 62.05 0.62
N ALA A 12 15.02 63.08 1.28
CA ALA A 12 14.82 63.34 2.70
C ALA A 12 13.35 63.72 3.02
N ALA A 13 12.71 64.55 2.19
CA ALA A 13 11.32 64.95 2.38
C ALA A 13 10.32 63.79 2.20
N ARG A 14 10.62 62.83 1.32
CA ARG A 14 9.80 61.61 1.13
C ARG A 14 9.95 60.62 2.29
N LEU A 15 11.11 60.52 2.93
CA LEU A 15 11.32 59.59 4.05
C LEU A 15 10.54 59.98 5.33
N THR A 16 10.41 61.29 5.60
CA THR A 16 9.64 61.81 6.74
C THR A 16 8.12 61.63 6.60
N ARG A 17 7.60 61.48 5.38
CA ARG A 17 6.15 61.27 5.15
C ARG A 17 5.71 59.82 5.32
N TRP A 18 6.65 58.87 5.28
CA TRP A 18 6.38 57.44 5.49
C TRP A 18 6.61 56.97 6.93
N LEU A 19 7.47 57.65 7.71
CA LEU A 19 7.68 57.34 9.12
C LEU A 19 6.51 57.79 10.03
N GLY A 20 5.72 58.79 9.61
CA GLY A 20 4.54 59.25 10.36
C GLY A 20 3.30 58.38 10.23
N VAL A 21 3.21 57.53 9.20
CA VAL A 21 2.05 56.63 8.98
C VAL A 21 2.23 55.28 9.69
N PHE A 22 3.46 54.90 10.05
CA PHE A 22 3.73 53.65 10.77
C PHE A 22 3.67 53.75 12.30
N ILE A 23 3.56 54.95 12.87
CA ILE A 23 3.52 55.16 14.33
C ILE A 23 2.09 55.44 14.84
N LEU A 24 1.11 55.63 13.96
CA LEU A 24 -0.29 55.89 14.32
C LEU A 24 -1.22 54.68 14.11
N ALA A 25 -0.77 53.49 14.52
CA ALA A 25 -1.63 52.31 14.64
C ALA A 25 -1.27 51.44 15.87
N PHE A 26 -0.71 52.05 16.93
CA PHE A 26 -0.28 51.32 18.13
C PHE A 26 -0.78 51.90 19.46
N VAL A 27 -1.86 52.69 19.46
CA VAL A 27 -2.37 53.33 20.69
C VAL A 27 -3.86 53.10 20.99
N THR A 28 -4.60 52.32 20.20
CA THR A 28 -5.99 51.96 20.56
C THR A 28 -6.26 50.48 20.33
N GLY A 29 -6.03 49.68 21.37
CA GLY A 29 -6.43 48.28 21.38
C GLY A 29 -5.47 47.39 22.15
N GLY A 30 -5.39 47.58 23.47
CA GLY A 30 -4.90 46.53 24.36
C GLY A 30 -5.85 45.35 24.34
N ALA A 31 -5.78 44.53 23.29
CA ALA A 31 -6.27 43.16 23.29
C ALA A 31 -5.03 42.32 23.03
N GLY A 32 -4.56 41.60 24.07
CA GLY A 32 -3.45 40.67 23.91
C GLY A 32 -3.78 39.72 22.76
N LEU A 33 -2.99 39.75 21.70
CA LEU A 33 -2.94 38.69 20.71
C LEU A 33 -2.26 37.51 21.39
N TRP A 34 -3.02 36.83 22.23
CA TRP A 34 -2.71 35.45 22.55
C TRP A 34 -2.76 34.70 21.23
N ALA A 35 -1.66 34.05 20.85
CA ALA A 35 -1.75 32.95 19.90
C ALA A 35 -2.74 31.98 20.53
N GLY A 36 -4.00 32.04 20.07
CA GLY A 36 -5.00 31.11 20.53
C GLY A 36 -4.47 29.75 20.18
N ASN A 37 -4.09 28.97 21.19
CA ASN A 37 -4.06 27.52 21.06
C ASN A 37 -5.51 27.13 20.79
N VAL A 38 -5.92 27.23 19.53
CA VAL A 38 -7.11 26.54 19.05
C VAL A 38 -6.70 25.09 19.17
N PRO A 39 -7.29 24.30 20.08
CA PRO A 39 -7.04 22.89 20.10
C PRO A 39 -7.56 22.39 18.75
N VAL A 40 -6.65 22.11 17.82
CA VAL A 40 -7.02 21.40 16.59
C VAL A 40 -7.22 19.97 17.05
N GLU A 41 -8.43 19.69 17.49
CA GLU A 41 -8.84 18.35 17.88
C GLU A 41 -8.99 17.54 16.59
N THR A 42 -7.94 16.83 16.20
CA THR A 42 -7.92 15.97 15.01
C THR A 42 -8.63 14.64 15.23
N TYR A 43 -9.15 14.41 16.44
CA TYR A 43 -9.88 13.21 16.79
C TYR A 43 -11.37 13.53 16.71
N PRO A 44 -12.13 12.86 15.83
CA PRO A 44 -13.57 13.07 15.78
C PRO A 44 -14.19 12.67 17.13
N ILE A 45 -15.14 13.48 17.60
CA ILE A 45 -16.06 13.09 18.67
C ILE A 45 -16.79 11.84 18.16
N TYR A 46 -16.58 10.70 18.82
CA TYR A 46 -17.01 9.37 18.37
C TYR A 46 -18.53 9.17 18.26
N ASP A 47 -19.36 10.20 18.56
CA ASP A 47 -20.83 10.09 18.63
C ASP A 47 -21.58 10.64 17.40
N GLN A 48 -20.92 11.36 16.49
CA GLN A 48 -21.57 11.81 15.26
C GLN A 48 -21.50 10.71 14.21
N SER A 49 -22.63 10.44 13.56
CA SER A 49 -22.61 9.67 12.32
C SER A 49 -21.64 10.37 11.37
N ASN A 50 -20.52 9.72 11.05
CA ASN A 50 -19.62 10.22 10.02
C ASN A 50 -20.41 10.15 8.70
N SER A 51 -21.09 11.24 8.35
CA SER A 51 -22.05 11.33 7.26
C SER A 51 -21.39 10.97 5.93
N MET A 52 -20.12 11.31 5.78
CA MET A 52 -19.29 10.90 4.65
C MET A 52 -19.02 9.41 4.64
N ARG A 53 -18.62 8.80 5.77
CA ARG A 53 -18.42 7.34 5.86
C ARG A 53 -19.71 6.57 5.60
N GLN A 54 -20.84 7.02 6.15
CA GLN A 54 -22.14 6.40 5.92
C GLN A 54 -22.57 6.54 4.46
N TYR A 55 -22.38 7.73 3.87
CA TYR A 55 -22.60 7.96 2.45
C TYR A 55 -21.75 7.03 1.58
N LEU A 56 -20.43 6.97 1.82
CA LEU A 56 -19.51 6.11 1.09
C LEU A 56 -19.85 4.64 1.24
N ASN A 57 -20.22 4.20 2.45
CA ASN A 57 -20.70 2.84 2.69
C ASN A 57 -21.97 2.53 1.89
N ARG A 58 -22.94 3.45 1.87
CA ARG A 58 -24.18 3.28 1.10
C ARG A 58 -23.90 3.24 -0.40
N VAL A 59 -23.06 4.14 -0.92
CA VAL A 59 -22.66 4.12 -2.33
C VAL A 59 -21.94 2.81 -2.68
N ALA A 60 -21.02 2.35 -1.82
CA ALA A 60 -20.33 1.08 -2.02
C ALA A 60 -21.28 -0.13 -1.99
N GLU A 61 -22.27 -0.11 -1.10
CA GLU A 61 -23.33 -1.12 -1.02
C GLU A 61 -24.19 -1.12 -2.28
N GLU A 62 -24.68 0.05 -2.73
CA GLU A 62 -25.44 0.21 -3.97
C GLU A 62 -24.66 -0.31 -5.19
N LEU A 63 -23.39 0.07 -5.33
CA LEU A 63 -22.50 -0.42 -6.39
C LEU A 63 -22.29 -1.93 -6.31
N THR A 64 -22.12 -2.49 -5.12
CA THR A 64 -21.91 -3.94 -4.94
C THR A 64 -23.15 -4.72 -5.37
N HIS A 65 -24.34 -4.28 -4.92
CA HIS A 65 -25.61 -4.91 -5.26
C HIS A 65 -25.94 -4.84 -6.74
N THR A 66 -25.60 -3.72 -7.39
CA THR A 66 -25.89 -3.50 -8.82
C THR A 66 -24.74 -3.92 -9.74
N SER A 67 -23.64 -4.45 -9.19
CA SER A 67 -22.39 -4.70 -9.91
C SER A 67 -22.53 -5.62 -11.12
N LEU A 68 -23.58 -6.44 -11.23
CA LEU A 68 -23.81 -7.31 -12.39
C LEU A 68 -25.17 -7.06 -13.06
N ALA A 69 -25.89 -6.00 -12.68
CA ALA A 69 -27.26 -5.75 -13.14
C ALA A 69 -27.38 -5.72 -14.68
N ASP A 70 -26.38 -5.16 -15.35
CA ASP A 70 -26.33 -5.01 -16.81
C ASP A 70 -25.57 -6.15 -17.53
N ILE A 71 -25.15 -7.20 -16.80
CA ILE A 71 -24.36 -8.32 -17.33
C ILE A 71 -25.17 -9.61 -17.23
N GLN A 72 -25.84 -9.95 -18.33
CA GLN A 72 -26.69 -11.14 -18.47
C GLN A 72 -26.06 -12.23 -19.36
N THR A 73 -25.06 -11.88 -20.17
CA THR A 73 -24.40 -12.80 -21.09
C THR A 73 -22.88 -12.80 -20.93
N LEU A 74 -22.24 -13.85 -21.42
CA LEU A 74 -20.78 -13.95 -21.48
C LEU A 74 -20.17 -12.80 -22.31
N ASP A 75 -20.79 -12.45 -23.44
CA ASP A 75 -20.29 -11.39 -24.32
C ASP A 75 -20.32 -10.02 -23.61
N GLN A 76 -21.39 -9.74 -22.86
CA GLN A 76 -21.48 -8.51 -22.05
C GLN A 76 -20.40 -8.47 -20.96
N TRP A 77 -20.15 -9.60 -20.28
CA TRP A 77 -19.05 -9.71 -19.31
C TRP A 77 -17.69 -9.45 -19.96
N GLN A 78 -17.43 -10.08 -21.12
CA GLN A 78 -16.17 -9.94 -21.84
C GLN A 78 -15.93 -8.50 -22.30
N GLN A 79 -16.98 -7.78 -22.69
CA GLN A 79 -16.91 -6.35 -23.04
C GLN A 79 -16.63 -5.47 -21.81
N ALA A 80 -17.24 -5.74 -20.66
CA ALA A 80 -17.07 -4.95 -19.43
C ALA A 80 -15.76 -5.27 -18.67
N ARG A 81 -15.22 -6.48 -18.82
CA ARG A 81 -14.08 -6.98 -18.02
C ARG A 81 -12.81 -6.11 -18.12
N PRO A 82 -12.37 -5.60 -19.29
CA PRO A 82 -11.15 -4.80 -19.38
C PRO A 82 -11.21 -3.52 -18.54
N GLU A 83 -12.32 -2.80 -18.57
CA GLU A 83 -12.51 -1.58 -17.78
C GLU A 83 -12.52 -1.89 -16.28
N ARG A 84 -13.27 -2.91 -15.86
CA ARG A 84 -13.30 -3.34 -14.45
C ARG A 84 -11.93 -3.78 -13.94
N TYR A 85 -11.18 -4.48 -14.79
CA TYR A 85 -9.82 -4.87 -14.44
C TYR A 85 -8.92 -3.64 -14.27
N ALA A 86 -9.01 -2.64 -15.17
CA ALA A 86 -8.27 -1.40 -15.02
C ALA A 86 -8.62 -0.65 -13.72
N GLN A 87 -9.91 -0.52 -13.41
CA GLN A 87 -10.38 0.06 -12.14
C GLN A 87 -9.85 -0.70 -10.92
N TYR A 88 -9.85 -2.04 -10.96
CA TYR A 88 -9.30 -2.87 -9.90
C TYR A 88 -7.79 -2.65 -9.70
N ILE A 89 -7.01 -2.60 -10.78
CA ILE A 89 -5.57 -2.34 -10.73
C ILE A 89 -5.28 -0.93 -10.18
N GLU A 90 -6.07 0.07 -10.57
CA GLU A 90 -5.99 1.42 -10.03
C GLU A 90 -6.31 1.46 -8.53
N MET A 91 -7.41 0.81 -8.11
CA MET A 91 -7.80 0.70 -6.70
C MET A 91 -6.74 0.02 -5.84
N MET A 92 -6.02 -0.96 -6.39
CA MET A 92 -4.90 -1.62 -5.72
C MET A 92 -3.60 -0.80 -5.79
N SER A 93 -3.59 0.35 -6.48
CA SER A 93 -2.42 1.17 -6.73
C SER A 93 -1.26 0.40 -7.39
N LEU A 94 -1.60 -0.45 -8.36
CA LEU A 94 -0.65 -1.25 -9.13
C LEU A 94 -0.46 -0.74 -10.57
N GLY A 95 -0.86 0.50 -10.86
CA GLY A 95 -0.70 1.11 -12.18
C GLY A 95 0.76 1.29 -12.63
N ASP A 96 1.68 1.40 -11.67
CA ASP A 96 3.11 1.66 -11.92
C ASP A 96 3.98 0.40 -12.02
N VAL A 97 3.36 -0.79 -11.93
CA VAL A 97 4.06 -2.07 -12.02
C VAL A 97 3.49 -2.92 -13.18
N PRO A 98 4.29 -3.81 -13.80
CA PRO A 98 3.81 -4.63 -14.90
C PRO A 98 2.85 -5.71 -14.39
N VAL A 99 1.56 -5.40 -14.26
CA VAL A 99 0.54 -6.36 -13.82
C VAL A 99 0.19 -7.39 -14.91
N THR A 100 0.44 -7.06 -16.18
CA THR A 100 0.30 -7.94 -17.34
C THR A 100 1.62 -8.08 -18.10
N GLY A 101 1.78 -9.18 -18.83
CA GLY A 101 2.96 -9.42 -19.65
C GLY A 101 4.21 -9.84 -18.86
N PRO A 102 5.39 -9.79 -19.50
CA PRO A 102 6.66 -10.17 -18.88
C PRO A 102 7.04 -9.22 -17.74
N ARG A 103 7.54 -9.77 -16.63
CA ARG A 103 8.08 -9.00 -15.51
C ARG A 103 9.58 -9.24 -15.38
N PRO A 104 10.34 -8.31 -14.75
CA PRO A 104 11.76 -8.52 -14.49
C PRO A 104 12.01 -9.78 -13.66
N PRO A 105 13.17 -10.45 -13.84
CA PRO A 105 13.52 -11.61 -13.02
C PRO A 105 13.56 -11.23 -11.54
N LEU A 106 13.22 -12.19 -10.69
CA LEU A 106 13.27 -12.02 -9.24
C LEU A 106 14.71 -12.11 -8.74
N ASN A 107 15.05 -11.23 -7.81
CA ASN A 107 16.20 -11.45 -6.94
C ASN A 107 15.78 -12.42 -5.84
N VAL A 108 16.23 -13.67 -5.93
CA VAL A 108 15.85 -14.76 -5.04
C VAL A 108 17.07 -15.27 -4.29
N LYS A 109 16.93 -15.46 -2.98
CA LYS A 109 17.97 -16.03 -2.12
C LYS A 109 17.40 -17.17 -1.28
N VAL A 110 18.00 -18.35 -1.41
CA VAL A 110 17.79 -19.45 -0.47
C VAL A 110 18.75 -19.26 0.70
N VAL A 111 18.21 -19.09 1.91
CA VAL A 111 18.99 -18.84 3.13
C VAL A 111 19.16 -20.09 4.00
N GLY A 112 18.54 -21.19 3.61
CA GLY A 112 18.76 -22.49 4.23
C GLY A 112 17.76 -23.52 3.73
N THR A 113 18.09 -24.79 3.95
CA THR A 113 17.25 -25.92 3.54
C THR A 113 17.09 -26.88 4.71
N LEU A 114 15.87 -27.37 4.91
CA LEU A 114 15.56 -28.40 5.91
C LEU A 114 15.02 -29.64 5.20
N GLN A 115 15.74 -30.75 5.30
CA GLN A 115 15.22 -32.04 4.84
C GLN A 115 14.19 -32.57 5.85
N LYS A 116 13.08 -33.11 5.34
CA LYS A 116 12.09 -33.88 6.08
C LYS A 116 11.86 -35.22 5.38
N SER A 117 11.04 -36.08 5.99
CA SER A 117 10.66 -37.35 5.36
C SER A 117 9.69 -37.05 4.22
N GLY A 118 10.10 -37.31 2.99
CA GLY A 118 9.28 -37.21 1.77
C GLY A 118 9.22 -35.81 1.13
N TYR A 119 9.86 -34.80 1.73
CA TYR A 119 9.97 -33.46 1.16
C TYR A 119 11.11 -32.67 1.81
N ARG A 120 11.53 -31.59 1.16
CA ARG A 120 12.43 -30.57 1.73
C ARG A 120 11.74 -29.20 1.82
N ILE A 121 12.26 -28.35 2.70
CA ILE A 121 11.82 -26.96 2.87
C ILE A 121 12.99 -26.06 2.53
N GLU A 122 12.88 -25.28 1.46
CA GLU A 122 13.80 -24.17 1.15
C GLU A 122 13.27 -22.91 1.85
N LYS A 123 14.09 -22.31 2.73
CA LYS A 123 13.83 -20.98 3.31
C LYS A 123 14.27 -19.94 2.28
N THR A 124 13.32 -19.22 1.72
CA THR A 124 13.55 -18.38 0.54
C THR A 124 13.14 -16.95 0.81
N LEU A 125 13.97 -16.01 0.39
CA LEU A 125 13.65 -14.58 0.32
C LEU A 125 13.61 -14.20 -1.15
N TYR A 126 12.58 -13.48 -1.58
CA TYR A 126 12.60 -12.85 -2.90
C TYR A 126 12.19 -11.38 -2.80
N GLU A 127 12.70 -10.56 -3.71
CA GLU A 127 12.30 -9.15 -3.80
C GLU A 127 11.10 -9.01 -4.73
N SER A 128 9.93 -8.65 -4.20
CA SER A 128 8.75 -8.36 -5.03
C SER A 128 8.89 -6.99 -5.71
N LEU A 129 9.48 -6.02 -5.01
CA LEU A 129 9.97 -4.74 -5.52
C LEU A 129 11.42 -4.54 -5.04
N PRO A 130 12.21 -3.63 -5.64
CA PRO A 130 13.56 -3.34 -5.17
C PRO A 130 13.58 -3.08 -3.66
N GLN A 131 14.35 -3.88 -2.91
CA GLN A 131 14.47 -3.83 -1.44
C GLN A 131 13.21 -4.20 -0.64
N LEU A 132 12.12 -4.60 -1.29
CA LEU A 132 10.94 -5.15 -0.61
C LEU A 132 11.02 -6.68 -0.60
N TYR A 133 11.53 -7.22 0.50
CA TYR A 133 11.70 -8.65 0.68
C TYR A 133 10.40 -9.34 1.09
N VAL A 134 10.13 -10.49 0.46
CA VAL A 134 9.05 -11.40 0.83
C VAL A 134 9.66 -12.69 1.38
N PRO A 135 9.59 -12.92 2.71
CA PRO A 135 10.02 -14.15 3.35
C PRO A 135 9.05 -15.30 3.08
N ALA A 136 9.58 -16.38 2.54
CA ALA A 136 8.81 -17.53 2.10
C ALA A 136 9.46 -18.85 2.54
N ASN A 137 8.65 -19.89 2.63
CA ASN A 137 9.14 -21.27 2.70
C ASN A 137 8.57 -22.03 1.50
N LEU A 138 9.45 -22.62 0.71
CA LEU A 138 9.11 -23.45 -0.43
C LEU A 138 9.23 -24.92 -0.04
N TYR A 139 8.09 -25.61 0.04
CA TYR A 139 7.99 -27.03 0.35
C TYR A 139 7.99 -27.81 -0.96
N ILE A 140 8.95 -28.73 -1.10
CA ILE A 140 9.21 -29.43 -2.36
C ILE A 140 9.23 -30.93 -2.06
N PRO A 141 8.29 -31.72 -2.63
CA PRO A 141 8.31 -33.17 -2.54
C PRO A 141 9.67 -33.76 -2.98
N ASP A 142 10.08 -34.87 -2.35
CA ASP A 142 11.24 -35.63 -2.81
C ASP A 142 10.89 -36.42 -4.08
N GLY A 143 11.91 -36.77 -4.90
CA GLY A 143 11.73 -37.66 -6.05
C GLY A 143 10.96 -37.06 -7.23
N ILE A 144 10.90 -35.73 -7.36
CA ILE A 144 10.32 -35.06 -8.52
C ILE A 144 11.20 -35.33 -9.76
N GLU A 145 10.69 -36.12 -10.71
CA GLU A 145 11.36 -36.39 -11.99
C GLU A 145 10.85 -35.50 -13.13
N LYS A 146 9.65 -34.95 -12.99
CA LYS A 146 8.98 -34.07 -13.95
C LYS A 146 8.25 -32.96 -13.20
N PRO A 147 8.01 -31.78 -13.82
CA PRO A 147 7.27 -30.71 -13.18
C PRO A 147 5.93 -31.16 -12.60
N VAL A 148 5.63 -30.71 -11.38
CA VAL A 148 4.40 -31.03 -10.65
C VAL A 148 3.59 -29.76 -10.39
N PRO A 149 2.27 -29.87 -10.15
CA PRO A 149 1.46 -28.70 -9.84
C PRO A 149 1.96 -27.97 -8.59
N ALA A 150 1.89 -26.64 -8.63
CA ALA A 150 2.31 -25.78 -7.55
C ALA A 150 1.17 -24.99 -6.90
N ILE A 151 1.34 -24.65 -5.63
CA ILE A 151 0.39 -23.88 -4.82
C ILE A 151 1.11 -22.69 -4.21
N LEU A 152 0.57 -21.49 -4.43
CA LEU A 152 0.89 -20.32 -3.62
C LEU A 152 -0.09 -20.27 -2.43
N TYR A 153 0.46 -20.40 -1.22
CA TYR A 153 -0.31 -20.24 0.02
C TYR A 153 -0.06 -18.86 0.62
N VAL A 154 -1.10 -18.04 0.70
CA VAL A 154 -1.08 -16.74 1.37
C VAL A 154 -1.61 -16.89 2.80
N CYS A 155 -0.83 -16.45 3.79
CA CYS A 155 -1.23 -16.57 5.20
C CYS A 155 -2.43 -15.67 5.54
N GLY A 156 -3.24 -16.10 6.51
CA GLY A 156 -4.25 -15.25 7.15
C GLY A 156 -3.66 -14.42 8.30
N HIS A 157 -4.50 -13.80 9.13
CA HIS A 157 -4.12 -12.85 10.17
C HIS A 157 -3.56 -13.47 11.48
N SER A 158 -2.94 -14.64 11.43
CA SER A 158 -2.27 -15.23 12.61
C SER A 158 -0.92 -14.57 12.85
N ARG A 159 -0.62 -14.11 14.07
CA ARG A 159 0.62 -13.37 14.36
C ARG A 159 1.91 -14.10 13.95
N THR A 160 1.92 -15.43 14.01
CA THR A 160 3.11 -16.26 13.71
C THR A 160 3.15 -16.80 12.27
N GLN A 161 2.19 -16.42 11.42
CA GLN A 161 2.21 -16.59 9.96
C GLN A 161 2.66 -17.99 9.49
N LYS A 162 3.80 -18.13 8.80
CA LYS A 162 4.28 -19.42 8.24
C LYS A 162 4.38 -20.52 9.28
N VAL A 163 4.61 -20.17 10.54
CA VAL A 163 4.66 -21.13 11.65
C VAL A 163 3.25 -21.64 11.98
N HIS A 164 2.26 -20.75 12.05
CA HIS A 164 0.87 -21.12 12.33
C HIS A 164 0.26 -21.97 11.20
N TYR A 165 0.49 -21.55 9.95
CA TYR A 165 -0.08 -22.19 8.77
C TYR A 165 0.81 -23.30 8.17
N GLN A 166 1.91 -23.67 8.83
CA GLN A 166 2.87 -24.66 8.35
C GLN A 166 2.21 -25.98 7.93
N ALA A 167 1.21 -26.44 8.70
CA ALA A 167 0.55 -27.71 8.45
C ALA A 167 -0.05 -27.80 7.03
N HIS A 168 -0.50 -26.69 6.46
CA HIS A 168 -1.07 -26.66 5.12
C HIS A 168 -0.01 -26.87 4.05
N ALA A 169 1.06 -26.09 4.06
CA ALA A 169 2.17 -26.23 3.10
C ALA A 169 2.84 -27.61 3.20
N ARG A 170 3.01 -28.11 4.43
CA ARG A 170 3.44 -29.49 4.68
C ARG A 170 2.52 -30.50 4.01
N ARG A 171 1.20 -30.40 4.24
CA ARG A 171 0.24 -31.37 3.71
C ARG A 171 0.23 -31.39 2.18
N PHE A 172 0.36 -30.22 1.55
CA PHE A 172 0.46 -30.14 0.09
C PHE A 172 1.71 -30.84 -0.46
N ALA A 173 2.86 -30.66 0.19
CA ALA A 173 4.07 -31.38 -0.21
C ALA A 173 3.96 -32.90 -0.01
N GLU A 174 3.37 -33.36 1.10
CA GLU A 174 3.06 -34.78 1.32
C GLU A 174 2.12 -35.37 0.27
N LEU A 175 1.31 -34.53 -0.39
CA LEU A 175 0.41 -34.90 -1.49
C LEU A 175 1.04 -34.74 -2.88
N GLY A 176 2.33 -34.37 -2.97
CA GLY A 176 3.05 -34.24 -4.23
C GLY A 176 2.99 -32.86 -4.89
N PHE A 177 2.49 -31.83 -4.20
CA PHE A 177 2.47 -30.46 -4.71
C PHE A 177 3.69 -29.67 -4.24
N VAL A 178 4.29 -28.86 -5.11
CA VAL A 178 5.21 -27.82 -4.66
C VAL A 178 4.40 -26.70 -4.01
N CYS A 179 4.72 -26.31 -2.77
CA CYS A 179 3.95 -25.27 -2.08
C CYS A 179 4.86 -24.14 -1.60
N LEU A 180 4.66 -22.94 -2.14
CA LEU A 180 5.26 -21.71 -1.64
C LEU A 180 4.31 -21.06 -0.65
N ILE A 181 4.72 -20.96 0.61
CA ILE A 181 3.97 -20.20 1.62
C ILE A 181 4.62 -18.83 1.86
N ILE A 182 3.83 -17.77 1.80
CA ILE A 182 4.27 -16.38 2.02
C ILE A 182 3.47 -15.72 3.16
N GLU A 183 4.06 -14.69 3.75
CA GLU A 183 3.47 -13.95 4.88
C GLU A 183 2.72 -12.72 4.43
N THR A 184 1.74 -12.33 5.24
CA THR A 184 1.12 -11.00 5.18
C THR A 184 2.11 -9.95 5.67
N ILE A 185 1.96 -8.74 5.15
CA ILE A 185 2.66 -7.58 5.72
C ILE A 185 2.01 -7.31 7.07
N GLN A 186 2.82 -6.98 8.09
CA GLN A 186 2.48 -6.75 9.52
C GLN A 186 2.92 -7.87 10.46
N TRP A 187 2.88 -9.12 10.01
CA TRP A 187 3.06 -10.28 10.88
C TRP A 187 4.23 -11.16 10.44
N GLY A 188 4.59 -12.14 11.28
CA GLY A 188 5.72 -13.03 11.00
C GLY A 188 7.04 -12.27 10.97
N GLU A 189 7.76 -12.37 9.84
CA GLU A 189 9.07 -11.77 9.62
C GLU A 189 8.98 -10.36 9.01
N VAL A 190 7.81 -9.96 8.49
CA VAL A 190 7.59 -8.62 7.88
C VAL A 190 6.71 -7.78 8.77
N LEU A 191 7.29 -7.25 9.85
CA LEU A 191 6.57 -6.36 10.76
C LEU A 191 6.30 -5.00 10.12
N GLY A 192 5.14 -4.42 10.42
CA GLY A 192 4.71 -3.13 9.88
C GLY A 192 3.27 -2.80 10.26
N ASP A 193 2.75 -1.66 9.80
CA ASP A 193 1.34 -1.33 9.92
C ASP A 193 0.60 -1.72 8.63
N HIS A 194 -0.39 -2.61 8.74
CA HIS A 194 -1.23 -3.03 7.61
C HIS A 194 -2.70 -2.59 7.75
N TRP A 195 -3.12 -2.18 8.96
CA TRP A 195 -4.50 -1.77 9.26
C TRP A 195 -4.67 -0.25 9.36
N GLY A 196 -3.74 0.55 8.84
CA GLY A 196 -3.74 2.01 9.02
C GLY A 196 -5.07 2.68 8.69
N CYS A 197 -5.67 2.37 7.54
CA CYS A 197 -6.95 2.97 7.13
C CYS A 197 -8.11 2.54 8.02
N TYR A 198 -8.23 1.23 8.32
CA TYR A 198 -9.33 0.69 9.13
C TYR A 198 -9.22 1.04 10.63
N ALA A 199 -8.03 0.84 11.22
CA ALA A 199 -7.82 0.92 12.66
C ALA A 199 -7.36 2.32 13.13
N ARG A 200 -6.78 3.14 12.23
CA ARG A 200 -6.19 4.44 12.59
C ARG A 200 -6.68 5.61 11.74
N GLY A 201 -7.57 5.38 10.77
CA GLY A 201 -8.10 6.43 9.90
C GLY A 201 -7.03 7.05 8.97
N TRP A 202 -5.97 6.32 8.65
CA TRP A 202 -4.86 6.81 7.83
C TRP A 202 -5.16 6.84 6.33
N PHE A 203 -6.26 7.49 5.94
CA PHE A 203 -6.70 7.60 4.55
C PHE A 203 -5.71 8.35 3.64
N HIS A 204 -4.75 9.08 4.23
CA HIS A 204 -3.64 9.70 3.50
C HIS A 204 -2.74 8.67 2.78
N TRP A 205 -2.80 7.39 3.14
CA TRP A 205 -2.15 6.30 2.40
C TRP A 205 -2.68 6.19 0.97
N TYR A 206 -4.00 6.20 0.80
CA TYR A 206 -4.63 6.16 -0.52
C TYR A 206 -4.30 7.41 -1.34
N SER A 207 -4.27 8.58 -0.71
CA SER A 207 -3.85 9.83 -1.38
C SER A 207 -2.39 9.81 -1.86
N ARG A 208 -1.57 8.88 -1.35
CA ARG A 208 -0.17 8.67 -1.77
C ARG A 208 -0.02 7.48 -2.73
N GLY A 209 -1.13 6.89 -3.20
CA GLY A 209 -1.10 5.69 -4.04
C GLY A 209 -0.60 4.45 -3.31
N TYR A 210 -0.76 4.39 -1.98
CA TYR A 210 -0.41 3.20 -1.21
C TYR A 210 -1.65 2.48 -0.73
N THR A 211 -1.75 1.19 -1.07
CA THR A 211 -2.72 0.28 -0.46
C THR A 211 -1.99 -0.94 0.08
N PRO A 212 -2.24 -1.35 1.35
CA PRO A 212 -1.61 -2.55 1.89
C PRO A 212 -1.98 -3.81 1.08
N GLY A 213 -3.26 -3.92 0.69
CA GLY A 213 -3.76 -5.02 -0.16
C GLY A 213 -3.11 -5.07 -1.54
N GLY A 214 -2.75 -3.93 -2.13
CA GLY A 214 -2.01 -3.85 -3.38
C GLY A 214 -0.62 -4.45 -3.27
N VAL A 215 0.09 -4.15 -2.18
CA VAL A 215 1.42 -4.75 -1.94
C VAL A 215 1.32 -6.25 -1.71
N GLU A 216 0.31 -6.73 -0.96
CA GLU A 216 0.09 -8.17 -0.78
C GLU A 216 -0.29 -8.88 -2.08
N LEU A 217 -1.14 -8.26 -2.90
CA LEU A 217 -1.47 -8.75 -4.25
C LEU A 217 -0.21 -8.85 -5.11
N TRP A 218 0.62 -7.80 -5.11
CA TRP A 218 1.88 -7.79 -5.86
C TRP A 218 2.85 -8.85 -5.36
N ASN A 219 3.01 -9.01 -4.04
CA ASN A 219 3.81 -10.08 -3.45
C ASN A 219 3.30 -11.45 -3.94
N GLY A 220 1.98 -11.68 -3.94
CA GLY A 220 1.40 -12.92 -4.46
C GLY A 220 1.69 -13.15 -5.94
N MET A 221 1.51 -12.13 -6.79
CA MET A 221 1.83 -12.23 -8.22
C MET A 221 3.31 -12.56 -8.46
N ARG A 222 4.21 -11.92 -7.71
CA ARG A 222 5.65 -12.21 -7.76
C ARG A 222 5.99 -13.59 -7.16
N GLY A 223 5.22 -14.07 -6.19
CA GLY A 223 5.32 -15.45 -5.70
C GLY A 223 4.94 -16.49 -6.76
N LEU A 224 3.96 -16.19 -7.62
CA LEU A 224 3.65 -17.03 -8.78
C LEU A 224 4.79 -16.99 -9.81
N ASP A 225 5.38 -15.83 -10.08
CA ASP A 225 6.56 -15.74 -10.95
C ASP A 225 7.71 -16.63 -10.43
N LEU A 226 7.93 -16.63 -9.11
CA LEU A 226 8.93 -17.50 -8.47
C LEU A 226 8.62 -18.97 -8.73
N LEU A 227 7.37 -19.40 -8.51
CA LEU A 227 6.93 -20.77 -8.73
C LEU A 227 7.13 -21.18 -10.19
N CYS A 228 6.69 -20.37 -11.16
CA CYS A 228 6.85 -20.65 -12.59
C CYS A 228 8.31 -20.70 -13.07
N ALA A 229 9.24 -20.12 -12.31
CA ALA A 229 10.67 -20.18 -12.61
C ALA A 229 11.38 -21.42 -12.01
N ARG A 230 10.68 -22.23 -11.21
CA ARG A 230 11.26 -23.42 -10.57
C ARG A 230 11.32 -24.59 -11.56
N PRO A 231 12.42 -25.36 -11.60
CA PRO A 231 12.48 -26.56 -12.43
C PRO A 231 11.49 -27.65 -11.97
N GLU A 232 11.03 -27.58 -10.71
CA GLU A 232 10.05 -28.51 -10.15
C GLU A 232 8.59 -28.25 -10.59
N VAL A 233 8.31 -27.13 -11.27
CA VAL A 233 6.96 -26.61 -11.58
C VAL A 233 6.85 -26.27 -13.07
#